data_AF-A0A9P6PEH3-F1
#
_entry.id   AF-A0A9P6PEH3-F1
#
_cell.length_a   1.000
_cell.length_b   1.000
_cell.length_c   1.000
_cell.angle_alpha   90.00
_cell.angle_beta   90.00
_cell.angle_gamma   90.00
#
_symmetry.space_group_name_H-M   'P 1'
#
loop_
_entity.id
_entity.type
_entity.pdbx_description
1 polymer ?
#
loop_
_entity_poly.entity_id
_entity_poly.type
_entity_poly.pdbx_seq_one_letter_code
_entity_poly.pdbx_strand_id
1 'polypeptide(L)'
;SYYLQTFNPVKEDVTTFRSEKALRGPLQGDWAKTCDPVMTCYKLVSIEFKWYGLQTKMEAYMHSVERDLFTKFHRELFCSMDGWYGLTMESIREMEKRTKEELALKLAAPAAPANVAIAAKGSA
;
A
#
# COMPACT_ATOMS: atom_id res chain seq x y z
N SER A 1 -2.38 10.02 -10.88
CA SER A 1 -1.34 8.99 -10.86
C SER A 1 -2.01 7.62 -10.85
N TYR A 2 -1.26 6.55 -11.09
CA TYR A 2 -1.79 5.18 -11.08
C TYR A 2 -2.44 4.83 -9.74
N TYR A 3 -1.94 5.40 -8.64
CA TYR A 3 -2.54 5.23 -7.31
C TYR A 3 -4.03 5.59 -7.25
N LEU A 4 -4.45 6.74 -7.80
CA LEU A 4 -5.86 7.16 -7.75
C LEU A 4 -6.81 6.20 -8.47
N GLN A 5 -6.32 5.45 -9.45
CA GLN A 5 -7.10 4.43 -10.15
C GLN A 5 -7.26 3.15 -9.33
N THR A 6 -6.38 2.92 -8.35
CA THR A 6 -6.34 1.70 -7.52
C THR A 6 -6.66 1.98 -6.05
N PHE A 7 -7.07 3.21 -5.73
CA PHE A 7 -7.46 3.63 -4.40
C PHE A 7 -8.75 2.93 -3.98
N ASN A 8 -8.70 2.20 -2.86
CA ASN A 8 -9.88 1.60 -2.25
C ASN A 8 -10.33 2.43 -1.04
N PRO A 9 -11.37 3.27 -1.14
CA PRO A 9 -11.78 4.14 -0.04
C PRO A 9 -12.17 3.36 1.22
N VAL A 10 -12.76 2.17 1.07
CA VAL A 10 -13.17 1.34 2.22
C VAL A 10 -11.96 0.85 3.03
N LYS A 11 -10.81 0.63 2.38
CA LYS A 11 -9.61 0.09 3.01
C LYS A 11 -8.54 1.12 3.31
N GLU A 12 -8.57 2.27 2.65
CA GLU A 12 -7.44 3.21 2.62
C GLU A 12 -7.84 4.63 3.05
N ASP A 13 -9.11 4.91 3.33
CA ASP A 13 -9.54 6.26 3.72
C ASP A 13 -9.36 6.55 5.22
N VAL A 14 -8.23 7.16 5.55
CA VAL A 14 -7.89 7.59 6.92
C VAL A 14 -8.78 8.71 7.47
N THR A 15 -9.54 9.41 6.60
CA THR A 15 -10.43 10.51 7.01
C THR A 15 -11.79 10.04 7.50
N THR A 16 -12.10 8.77 7.27
CA THR A 16 -13.36 8.12 7.68
C THR A 16 -13.10 6.96 8.65
N PHE A 17 -11.95 6.30 8.58
CA PHE A 17 -11.58 5.20 9.46
C PHE A 17 -11.32 5.65 10.91
N ARG A 18 -11.91 4.93 11.87
CA ARG A 18 -11.62 5.04 13.30
C ARG A 18 -11.39 3.64 13.88
N SER A 19 -10.25 3.46 14.54
CA SER A 19 -9.90 2.20 15.21
C SER A 19 -10.68 2.03 16.51
N GLU A 20 -11.25 0.85 16.72
CA GLU A 20 -11.96 0.50 17.96
C GLU A 20 -10.98 0.11 19.08
N LYS A 21 -9.84 -0.52 18.75
CA LYS A 21 -8.88 -1.00 19.75
C LYS A 21 -7.92 0.08 20.23
N ALA A 22 -7.43 0.92 19.30
CA ALA A 22 -6.47 1.98 19.60
C ALA A 22 -7.14 3.34 19.85
N LEU A 23 -8.45 3.45 19.60
CA LEU A 23 -9.25 4.67 19.74
C LEU A 23 -8.69 5.87 18.93
N ARG A 24 -8.07 5.59 17.79
CA ARG A 24 -7.47 6.60 16.90
C ARG A 24 -8.30 6.86 15.66
N GLY A 25 -8.16 8.07 15.13
CA GLY A 25 -8.88 8.54 13.96
C GLY A 25 -10.33 8.96 14.28
N PRO A 26 -11.07 9.45 13.29
CA PRO A 26 -10.62 9.73 11.92
C PRO A 26 -9.61 10.87 11.84
N LEU A 27 -8.69 10.81 10.87
CA LEU A 27 -7.67 11.83 10.65
C LEU A 27 -8.23 12.92 9.73
N GLN A 28 -8.58 14.08 10.29
CA GLN A 28 -9.16 15.21 9.54
C GLN A 28 -8.43 16.51 9.87
N GLY A 29 -8.41 17.45 8.92
CA GLY A 29 -7.78 18.77 9.09
C GLY A 29 -6.33 18.67 9.59
N ASP A 30 -6.00 19.45 10.62
CA ASP A 30 -4.69 19.48 11.26
C ASP A 30 -4.49 18.33 12.27
N TRP A 31 -4.86 17.10 11.90
CA TRP A 31 -4.81 15.91 12.77
C TRP A 31 -3.45 15.71 13.44
N ALA A 32 -2.36 16.09 12.77
CA ALA A 32 -1.00 15.96 13.29
C ALA A 32 -0.74 16.78 14.57
N LYS A 33 -1.54 17.83 14.83
CA LYS A 33 -1.44 18.66 16.05
C LYS A 33 -2.29 18.11 17.21
N THR A 34 -3.31 17.30 16.90
CA THR A 34 -4.30 16.82 17.88
C THR A 34 -4.15 15.34 18.22
N CYS A 35 -3.36 14.59 17.44
CA CYS A 35 -3.07 13.19 17.71
C CYS A 35 -1.84 13.02 18.59
N ASP A 36 -1.89 12.06 19.51
CA ASP A 36 -0.76 11.59 20.29
C ASP A 36 -0.90 10.07 20.53
N PRO A 37 0.17 9.27 20.43
CA PRO A 37 1.49 9.61 19.90
C PRO A 37 1.56 9.70 18.37
N VAL A 38 2.48 10.56 17.90
CA VAL A 38 2.83 10.73 16.49
C VAL A 38 4.30 10.33 16.29
N MET A 39 4.57 9.67 15.15
CA MET A 39 5.93 9.36 14.72
C MET A 39 6.13 9.79 13.27
N THR A 40 7.39 9.97 12.86
CA THR A 40 7.77 10.26 11.48
C THR A 40 8.80 9.24 11.01
N CYS A 41 8.62 8.75 9.78
CA CYS A 41 9.53 7.84 9.11
C CYS A 41 10.24 8.58 7.96
N TYR A 42 11.56 8.72 8.03
CA TYR A 42 12.38 9.29 6.97
C TYR A 42 12.91 8.17 6.06
N LYS A 43 12.26 7.95 4.91
CA LYS A 43 12.68 6.94 3.91
C LYS A 43 13.53 7.59 2.82
N LEU A 44 14.85 7.44 2.92
CA LEU A 44 15.76 7.84 1.84
C LEU A 44 15.73 6.79 0.73
N VAL A 45 15.31 7.20 -0.47
CA VAL A 45 15.21 6.32 -1.65
C VAL A 45 16.22 6.79 -2.69
N SER A 46 17.11 5.89 -3.09
CA SER A 46 18.06 6.10 -4.18
C SER A 46 17.77 5.12 -5.29
N ILE A 47 17.53 5.62 -6.50
CA ILE A 47 17.21 4.80 -7.68
C ILE A 47 18.29 5.08 -8.73
N GLU A 48 18.84 4.03 -9.31
CA GLU A 48 19.82 4.13 -10.40
C GLU A 48 19.34 3.26 -11.57
N PHE A 49 19.12 3.88 -12.73
CA PHE A 49 18.72 3.19 -13.95
C PHE A 49 19.68 3.50 -15.11
N LYS A 50 20.69 2.63 -15.30
CA LYS A 50 21.74 2.80 -16.31
C LYS A 50 21.30 2.32 -17.69
N TRP A 51 20.48 3.11 -18.37
CA TRP A 51 20.14 2.91 -19.78
C TRP A 51 20.22 4.23 -20.54
N TYR A 52 21.10 4.27 -21.55
CA TYR A 52 21.26 5.41 -22.44
C TYR A 52 19.93 5.87 -23.06
N GLY A 53 19.62 7.16 -22.92
CA GLY A 53 18.42 7.78 -23.46
C GLY A 53 17.13 7.54 -22.65
N LEU A 54 17.15 6.69 -21.62
CA LEU A 54 15.98 6.40 -20.78
C LEU A 54 16.17 6.69 -19.28
N GLN A 55 17.42 6.87 -18.83
CA GLN A 55 17.78 7.06 -17.42
C GLN A 55 16.84 8.01 -16.66
N THR A 56 16.85 9.30 -17.02
CA THR A 56 16.08 10.33 -16.29
C THR A 56 14.59 10.05 -16.26
N LYS A 57 14.02 9.57 -17.38
CA LYS A 57 12.59 9.29 -17.48
C LYS A 57 12.19 8.11 -16.61
N MET A 58 13.00 7.05 -16.60
CA MET A 58 12.71 5.85 -15.83
C MET A 58 12.97 6.06 -14.34
N GLU A 59 14.05 6.74 -13.94
CA GLU A 59 14.32 7.07 -12.54
C GLU A 59 13.19 7.94 -11.96
N ALA A 60 12.75 8.97 -12.69
CA ALA A 60 11.63 9.80 -12.27
C ALA A 60 10.33 9.00 -12.15
N TYR A 61 10.06 8.10 -13.11
CA TYR A 61 8.90 7.21 -13.05
C TYR A 61 8.95 6.29 -11.82
N MET A 62 10.07 5.63 -11.56
CA MET A 62 10.22 4.73 -10.41
C MET A 62 10.06 5.48 -9.09
N HIS A 63 10.58 6.71 -8.97
CA HIS A 63 10.33 7.56 -7.80
C HIS A 63 8.84 7.90 -7.62
N SER A 64 8.09 8.09 -8.71
CA SER A 64 6.64 8.30 -8.64
C SER A 64 5.91 7.05 -8.15
N VAL A 65 6.34 5.86 -8.59
CA VAL A 65 5.80 4.57 -8.13
C VAL A 65 6.08 4.36 -6.66
N GLU A 66 7.30 4.64 -6.18
CA GLU A 66 7.66 4.54 -4.76
C GLU A 66 6.83 5.48 -3.88
N ARG A 67 6.60 6.73 -4.33
CA ARG A 67 5.73 7.68 -3.63
C ARG A 67 4.30 7.16 -3.52
N ASP A 68 3.76 6.66 -4.63
CA ASP A 68 2.41 6.09 -4.68
C ASP A 68 2.31 4.85 -3.77
N LEU A 69 3.32 3.97 -3.79
CA LEU A 69 3.43 2.79 -2.93
C LEU A 69 3.44 3.17 -1.45
N PHE A 70 4.29 4.11 -1.03
CA PHE A 70 4.34 4.53 0.38
C PHE A 70 3.06 5.22 0.82
N THR A 71 2.43 6.01 -0.05
CA THR A 71 1.16 6.66 0.27
C THR A 71 0.08 5.61 0.51
N LYS A 72 -0.04 4.64 -0.40
CA LYS A 72 -0.96 3.51 -0.25
C LYS A 72 -0.69 2.72 1.02
N PHE A 73 0.55 2.29 1.20
CA PHE A 73 0.96 1.42 2.30
C PHE A 73 0.64 2.04 3.66
N HIS A 74 0.97 3.32 3.90
CA HIS A 74 0.71 3.92 5.22
C HIS A 74 -0.78 4.19 5.47
N ARG A 75 -1.57 4.43 4.41
CA ARG A 75 -3.03 4.53 4.53
C ARG A 75 -3.64 3.17 4.89
N GLU A 76 -3.25 2.11 4.20
CA GLU A 76 -3.66 0.73 4.54
C GLU A 76 -3.19 0.35 5.95
N LEU A 77 -1.96 0.69 6.33
CA LEU A 77 -1.41 0.42 7.66
C LEU A 77 -2.26 1.09 8.75
N PHE A 78 -2.65 2.36 8.57
CA PHE A 78 -3.49 3.06 9.52
C PHE A 78 -4.90 2.48 9.57
N CYS A 79 -5.53 2.23 8.42
CA CYS A 79 -6.88 1.69 8.35
C CYS A 79 -6.99 0.21 8.74
N SER A 80 -5.87 -0.51 8.82
CA SER A 80 -5.80 -1.88 9.33
C SER A 80 -5.33 -1.96 10.78
N MET A 81 -5.33 -0.83 11.50
CA MET A 81 -4.81 -0.74 12.88
C MET A 81 -5.40 -1.77 13.83
N ASP A 82 -6.70 -2.05 13.76
CA ASP A 82 -7.32 -3.04 14.64
C ASP A 82 -6.84 -4.48 14.38
N GLY A 83 -6.26 -4.75 13.22
CA GLY A 83 -5.66 -6.04 12.88
C GLY A 83 -4.29 -6.27 13.52
N TRP A 84 -3.51 -5.20 13.76
CA TRP A 84 -2.15 -5.32 14.28
C TRP A 84 -1.93 -4.69 15.67
N TYR A 85 -2.83 -3.83 16.12
CA TYR A 85 -2.73 -3.20 17.43
C TYR A 85 -2.89 -4.24 18.55
N GLY A 86 -1.89 -4.30 19.44
CA GLY A 86 -1.83 -5.26 20.53
C GLY A 86 -1.16 -6.59 20.18
N LEU A 87 -0.66 -6.77 18.95
CA LEU A 87 0.13 -7.96 18.61
C LEU A 87 1.48 -7.96 19.34
N THR A 88 1.91 -9.16 19.76
CA THR A 88 3.26 -9.38 20.26
C THR A 88 4.22 -9.65 19.09
N MET A 89 5.51 -9.44 19.32
CA MET A 89 6.54 -9.79 18.33
C MET A 89 6.56 -11.29 18.00
N GLU A 90 6.15 -12.15 18.93
CA GLU A 90 6.03 -13.59 18.70
C GLU A 90 4.92 -13.90 17.69
N SER A 91 3.72 -13.33 17.87
CA SER A 91 2.61 -13.49 16.92
C SER A 91 2.97 -12.94 15.54
N ILE A 92 3.72 -11.83 15.47
CA ILE A 92 4.21 -11.30 14.20
C ILE A 92 5.11 -12.31 13.48
N ARG A 93 6.08 -12.91 14.19
CA ARG A 93 6.99 -13.93 13.60
C ARG A 93 6.24 -15.17 13.11
N GLU A 94 5.21 -15.62 13.83
CA GLU A 94 4.37 -16.73 13.40
C GLU A 94 3.59 -16.39 12.12
N MET A 95 3.01 -15.19 12.06
CA MET A 95 2.32 -14.72 10.85
C MET A 95 3.27 -14.60 9.67
N GLU A 96 4.49 -14.06 9.85
CA GLU A 96 5.50 -14.00 8.80
C GLU A 96 5.84 -15.39 8.25
N LYS A 97 5.98 -16.39 9.12
CA LYS A 97 6.20 -17.78 8.72
C LYS A 97 5.04 -18.32 7.88
N ARG A 98 3.80 -18.17 8.36
CA ARG A 98 2.60 -18.62 7.63
C ARG A 98 2.47 -17.90 6.28
N THR A 99 2.64 -16.59 6.25
CA THR A 99 2.57 -15.79 5.01
C THR A 99 3.65 -16.21 4.01
N LYS A 100 4.86 -16.56 4.47
CA LYS A 100 5.91 -17.10 3.59
C LYS A 100 5.50 -18.40 2.93
N GLU A 101 4.90 -19.32 3.68
CA GLU A 101 4.41 -20.61 3.16
C GLU A 101 3.26 -20.41 2.17
N GLU A 102 2.27 -19.58 2.52
CA GLU A 102 1.14 -19.24 1.63
C GLU A 102 1.60 -18.57 0.34
N LEU A 103 2.57 -17.66 0.41
CA LEU A 103 3.11 -16.96 -0.75
C LEU A 103 3.85 -17.93 -1.68
N ALA A 104 4.63 -18.87 -1.12
CA ALA A 104 5.30 -19.91 -1.89
C ALA A 104 4.30 -20.77 -2.67
N LEU A 105 3.18 -21.15 -2.05
CA LEU A 105 2.10 -21.90 -2.71
C LEU A 105 1.45 -21.09 -3.84
N LYS A 106 1.18 -19.80 -3.61
CA LYS A 106 0.59 -18.90 -4.63
C LYS A 106 1.51 -18.67 -5.82
N LEU A 107 2.83 -18.60 -5.61
CA LEU A 107 3.82 -18.47 -6.68
C LEU A 107 4.00 -19.76 -7.49
N ALA A 108 3.81 -20.92 -6.85
CA ALA A 108 3.87 -22.22 -7.52
C ALA A 108 2.59 -22.54 -8.32
N ALA A 109 1.46 -21.91 -7.99
CA ALA A 109 0.21 -22.08 -8.72
C ALA A 109 0.30 -21.42 -10.12
N PRO A 110 -0.17 -22.10 -11.19
CA PRO A 110 -0.20 -21.50 -12.52
C PRO A 110 -1.12 -20.27 -12.51
N ALA A 111 -0.64 -19.16 -13.09
CA ALA A 111 -1.43 -17.95 -13.22
C ALA A 111 -2.73 -18.25 -13.97
N ALA A 112 -3.87 -17.87 -13.38
CA ALA A 112 -5.15 -17.95 -14.07
C ALA A 112 -5.04 -17.16 -15.40
N PRO A 113 -5.52 -17.69 -16.54
CA PRO A 113 -5.44 -16.98 -17.80
C PRO A 113 -6.17 -15.64 -17.66
N ALA A 114 -5.45 -14.56 -17.96
CA ALA A 114 -6.03 -13.23 -17.98
C ALA A 114 -7.08 -13.18 -19.10
N ASN A 115 -8.37 -13.20 -18.72
CA ASN A 115 -9.46 -12.93 -19.66
C ASN A 115 -9.41 -11.44 -20.05
N VAL A 116 -8.67 -11.14 -21.12
CA VAL A 116 -8.78 -9.86 -21.82
C VAL A 116 -10.06 -9.90 -22.65
N ALA A 117 -11.20 -9.58 -22.02
CA ALA A 117 -12.42 -9.27 -22.74
C ALA A 117 -12.25 -7.88 -23.38
N ILE A 118 -11.75 -7.84 -24.62
CA ILE A 118 -11.88 -6.66 -25.48
C ILE A 118 -13.36 -6.59 -25.86
N ALA A 119 -14.13 -5.81 -25.11
CA ALA A 119 -15.48 -5.42 -25.50
C ALA A 119 -15.36 -4.48 -26.70
N ALA A 120 -15.48 -5.02 -27.92
CA ALA A 120 -15.75 -4.25 -29.10
C ALA A 120 -17.18 -3.66 -28.97
N LYS A 121 -17.27 -2.37 -28.66
CA LYS A 121 -18.49 -1.57 -28.85
C LYS A 121 -18.20 -0.46 -29.87
N GLY A 122 -19.07 -0.40 -30.89
CA GLY A 122 -19.11 0.59 -31.97
C GLY A 122 -19.80 -0.06 -33.18
N SER A 123 -21.12 -0.26 -33.14
CA SER A 123 -22.16 0.71 -33.55
C SER A 123 -22.12 1.02 -35.05
N ALA A 124 -23.07 0.44 -35.78
CA ALA A 124 -23.78 1.10 -36.87
C ALA A 124 -25.20 1.39 -36.35
#